data_AF-A0A1L2ZNC7-F1
#
_entry.id   AF-A0A1L2ZNC7-F1
#
_cell.length_a   1.000
_cell.length_b   1.000
_cell.length_c   1.000
_cell.angle_alpha   90.00
_cell.angle_beta   90.00
_cell.angle_gamma   90.00
#
_symmetry.space_group_name_H-M   'P 1'
#
loop_
_entity.id
_entity.type
_entity.pdbx_description
1 polymer ?
#
loop_
_entity_poly.entity_id
_entity_poly.type
_entity_poly.pdbx_seq_one_letter_code
_entity_poly.pdbx_strand_id
1 'polypeptide(L)'
;MSPTSTSTAASTSSRGLAIFTGLVLGQIGTTITLLPHLLSGGLMPLQNLWIREILPEDMPFSMLPLSQYALLELVGILAVAATITGCLAHFVMPARRRSVTLGAWLGVALGLLISIGQSFWEIAKGLGIGAGSSSTAQLYFWGLLAGLVLFAALAALVTMVFASGTPTWSALMWALVAVPATSWILSWTSPSGPFSGPFLMPLIESFTGPLPDPFSGDSTFLNYVYRFLPAIIVGLALAWYGWKPLGRLAIWVVDLALLFFIPVLATATQSAAGMRVLNGNVRDMLDYGSEVFRAQMRLDNPQLWVVGTALLIAVGVGIVRRSRTRSL
;
A
#
# COMPACT_ATOMS: atom_id res chain seq x y z
N MET A 1 44.19 32.19 21.38
CA MET A 1 44.02 30.74 21.10
C MET A 1 42.54 30.49 20.88
N SER A 2 42.13 30.18 19.65
CA SER A 2 40.73 30.18 19.21
C SER A 2 40.17 28.74 19.17
N PRO A 3 39.25 28.35 20.08
CA PRO A 3 38.73 26.98 20.16
C PRO A 3 37.56 26.68 19.21
N THR A 4 37.38 27.41 18.11
CA THR A 4 36.14 27.37 17.30
C THR A 4 36.12 26.37 16.14
N SER A 5 37.23 25.72 15.77
CA SER A 5 37.26 24.87 14.55
C SER A 5 36.88 23.40 14.75
N THR A 6 37.02 22.84 15.96
CA THR A 6 36.80 21.40 16.22
C THR A 6 35.35 21.01 16.45
N SER A 7 34.49 21.94 16.91
CA SER A 7 33.07 21.65 17.18
C SER A 7 32.24 21.41 15.91
N THR A 8 32.55 22.13 14.83
CA THR A 8 31.78 22.08 13.58
C THR A 8 31.91 20.74 12.85
N ALA A 9 33.12 20.15 12.80
CA ALA A 9 33.37 18.90 12.10
C ALA A 9 32.64 17.69 12.71
N ALA A 10 32.56 17.61 14.04
CA ALA A 10 31.87 16.53 14.75
C ALA A 10 30.33 16.58 14.54
N SER A 11 29.77 17.79 14.40
CA SER A 11 28.35 17.99 14.13
C SER A 11 27.92 17.51 12.74
N THR A 12 28.78 17.70 11.73
CA THR A 12 28.51 17.31 10.34
C THR A 12 28.58 15.80 10.13
N SER A 13 29.62 15.13 10.64
CA SER A 13 29.79 13.67 10.54
C SER A 13 28.58 12.91 11.09
N SER A 14 28.10 13.36 12.25
CA SER A 14 26.99 12.73 12.92
C SER A 14 25.63 13.00 12.25
N ARG A 15 25.47 14.09 11.49
CA ARG A 15 24.27 14.35 10.67
C ARG A 15 24.27 13.45 9.44
N GLY A 16 25.42 13.28 8.79
CA GLY A 16 25.59 12.37 7.65
C GLY A 16 25.20 10.94 8.01
N LEU A 17 25.66 10.44 9.16
CA LEU A 17 25.27 9.12 9.66
C LEU A 17 23.75 8.96 9.81
N ALA A 18 23.07 9.95 10.40
CA ALA A 18 21.62 9.88 10.59
C ALA A 18 20.84 9.84 9.27
N ILE A 19 21.27 10.62 8.27
CA ILE A 19 20.66 10.60 6.93
C ILE A 19 20.92 9.23 6.27
N PHE A 20 22.15 8.73 6.33
CA PHE A 20 22.50 7.42 5.77
C PHE A 20 21.69 6.29 6.43
N THR A 21 21.57 6.29 7.76
CA THR A 21 20.73 5.33 8.50
C THR A 21 19.29 5.40 8.01
N GLY A 22 18.71 6.59 7.88
CA GLY A 22 17.38 6.76 7.31
C GLY A 22 17.28 6.15 5.91
N LEU A 23 18.23 6.45 5.02
CA LEU A 23 18.25 5.95 3.65
C LEU A 23 18.23 4.41 3.62
N VAL A 24 19.04 3.77 4.45
CA VAL A 24 19.06 2.31 4.60
C VAL A 24 17.71 1.78 5.07
N LEU A 25 17.05 2.42 6.04
CA LEU A 25 15.70 2.02 6.48
C LEU A 25 14.66 2.14 5.36
N GLY A 26 14.79 3.14 4.48
CA GLY A 26 13.93 3.28 3.31
C GLY A 26 14.12 2.18 2.28
N GLN A 27 15.36 1.78 2.03
CA GLN A 27 15.67 0.66 1.13
C GLN A 27 15.19 -0.66 1.73
N ILE A 28 15.38 -0.89 3.03
CA ILE A 28 14.87 -2.08 3.71
C ILE A 28 13.35 -2.18 3.58
N GLY A 29 12.61 -1.10 3.86
CA GLY A 29 11.14 -1.10 3.75
C GLY A 29 10.68 -1.42 2.32
N THR A 30 11.28 -0.79 1.32
CA THR A 30 10.96 -1.04 -0.10
C THR A 30 11.26 -2.49 -0.48
N THR A 31 12.44 -3.01 -0.14
CA THR A 31 12.84 -4.39 -0.45
C THR A 31 11.92 -5.41 0.22
N ILE A 32 11.56 -5.23 1.49
CA ILE A 32 10.64 -6.13 2.21
C ILE A 32 9.29 -6.22 1.49
N THR A 33 8.77 -5.10 0.99
CA THR A 33 7.47 -5.10 0.30
C THR A 33 7.47 -5.72 -1.08
N LEU A 34 8.60 -5.65 -1.79
CA LEU A 34 8.78 -6.28 -3.09
C LEU A 34 9.14 -7.75 -2.98
N LEU A 35 9.64 -8.19 -1.81
CA LEU A 35 10.13 -9.54 -1.59
C LEU A 35 9.13 -10.63 -2.03
N PRO A 36 7.82 -10.55 -1.76
CA PRO A 36 6.88 -11.59 -2.20
C PRO A 36 6.87 -11.76 -3.72
N HIS A 37 6.90 -10.65 -4.46
CA HIS A 37 6.97 -10.63 -5.92
C HIS A 37 8.29 -11.20 -6.44
N LEU A 38 9.40 -10.80 -5.82
CA LEU A 38 10.72 -11.26 -6.24
C LEU A 38 10.90 -12.75 -5.96
N LEU A 39 10.34 -13.25 -4.86
CA LEU A 39 10.34 -14.67 -4.52
C LEU A 39 9.37 -15.49 -5.38
N SER A 40 8.34 -14.87 -5.97
CA SER A 40 7.48 -15.54 -6.97
C SER A 40 8.08 -15.58 -8.38
N GLY A 41 9.34 -15.13 -8.54
CA GLY A 41 10.08 -15.12 -9.81
C GLY A 41 10.19 -13.73 -10.42
N GLY A 42 9.47 -12.73 -9.90
CA GLY A 42 9.52 -11.36 -10.37
C GLY A 42 9.05 -11.18 -11.81
N LEU A 43 8.28 -12.13 -12.36
CA LEU A 43 7.76 -12.03 -13.72
C LEU A 43 6.63 -11.01 -13.78
N MET A 44 6.57 -10.25 -14.86
CA MET A 44 5.46 -9.34 -15.09
C MET A 44 4.15 -10.12 -15.25
N PRO A 45 3.05 -9.71 -14.59
CA PRO A 45 1.75 -10.33 -14.83
C PRO A 45 1.34 -10.19 -16.30
N LEU A 46 0.50 -11.10 -16.79
CA LEU A 46 0.11 -11.16 -18.19
C LEU A 46 -0.43 -9.81 -18.71
N GLN A 47 0.17 -9.29 -19.78
CA GLN A 47 -0.20 -8.01 -20.38
C GLN A 47 -1.06 -8.23 -21.63
N ASN A 48 -2.25 -7.65 -21.61
CA ASN A 48 -3.26 -7.86 -22.64
C ASN A 48 -3.18 -6.91 -23.84
N LEU A 49 -2.36 -5.86 -23.72
CA LEU A 49 -2.22 -4.79 -24.70
C LEU A 49 -0.87 -4.84 -25.42
N TRP A 50 -0.09 -5.91 -25.20
CA TRP A 50 1.19 -6.08 -25.85
C TRP A 50 1.01 -6.34 -27.34
N ILE A 51 1.98 -5.85 -28.12
CA ILE A 51 1.98 -6.00 -29.58
C ILE A 51 2.09 -7.47 -29.99
N ARG A 52 2.79 -8.26 -29.18
CA ARG A 52 2.97 -9.69 -29.37
C ARG A 52 2.41 -10.42 -28.18
N GLU A 53 1.72 -11.52 -28.46
CA GLU A 53 1.30 -12.47 -27.45
C GLU A 53 2.55 -13.18 -26.90
N ILE A 54 2.67 -13.21 -25.58
CA ILE A 54 3.76 -13.83 -24.84
C ILE A 54 3.12 -14.68 -23.75
N LEU A 55 3.60 -15.91 -23.61
CA LEU A 55 3.10 -16.85 -22.60
C LEU A 55 3.48 -16.37 -21.19
N PRO A 56 2.68 -16.69 -20.15
CA PRO A 56 2.96 -16.25 -18.78
C PRO A 56 4.39 -16.58 -18.29
N GLU A 57 4.92 -17.74 -18.65
CA GLU A 57 6.28 -18.20 -18.31
C GLU A 57 7.40 -17.43 -19.01
N ASP A 58 7.10 -16.80 -20.15
CA ASP A 58 8.03 -16.04 -20.98
C ASP A 58 7.93 -14.51 -20.73
N MET A 59 7.06 -14.09 -19.80
CA MET A 59 6.96 -12.68 -19.42
C MET A 59 8.29 -12.19 -18.81
N PRO A 60 8.76 -10.98 -19.13
CA PRO A 60 10.04 -10.50 -18.63
C PRO A 60 9.98 -10.20 -17.14
N PHE A 61 11.16 -10.14 -16.55
CA PHE A 61 11.32 -9.69 -15.18
C PHE A 61 10.90 -8.23 -15.00
N SER A 62 10.11 -7.96 -13.97
CA SER A 62 9.65 -6.65 -13.56
C SER A 62 9.67 -6.55 -12.04
N MET A 63 10.25 -5.48 -11.49
CA MET A 63 10.32 -5.27 -10.05
C MET A 63 8.93 -5.10 -9.42
N LEU A 64 7.98 -4.53 -10.17
CA LEU A 64 6.59 -4.36 -9.76
C LEU A 64 5.68 -5.28 -10.59
N PRO A 65 4.64 -5.86 -9.96
CA PRO A 65 3.62 -6.65 -10.67
C PRO A 65 2.64 -5.72 -11.40
N LEU A 66 3.12 -4.99 -12.39
CA LEU A 66 2.30 -4.02 -13.10
C LEU A 66 1.20 -4.72 -13.90
N SER A 67 -0.06 -4.47 -13.55
CA SER A 67 -1.24 -4.97 -14.28
C SER A 67 -2.46 -4.13 -13.93
N GLN A 68 -3.43 -4.03 -14.86
CA GLN A 68 -4.73 -3.41 -14.61
C GLN A 68 -5.51 -4.07 -13.45
N TYR A 69 -5.22 -5.35 -13.17
CA TYR A 69 -5.88 -6.10 -12.10
C TYR A 69 -5.15 -5.99 -10.75
N ALA A 70 -3.91 -5.51 -10.75
CA ALA A 70 -3.05 -5.42 -9.58
C ALA A 70 -2.99 -4.00 -8.97
N LEU A 71 -3.89 -3.09 -9.36
CA LEU A 71 -3.82 -1.68 -8.94
C LEU A 71 -3.80 -1.51 -7.42
N LEU A 72 -4.70 -2.18 -6.70
CA LEU A 72 -4.77 -2.08 -5.24
C LEU A 72 -3.55 -2.73 -4.57
N GLU A 73 -3.00 -3.78 -5.18
CA GLU A 73 -1.79 -4.46 -4.72
C GLU A 73 -0.56 -3.56 -4.88
N LEU A 74 -0.44 -2.85 -6.01
CA LEU A 74 0.62 -1.85 -6.22
C LEU A 74 0.54 -0.74 -5.16
N VAL A 75 -0.66 -0.20 -4.91
CA VAL A 75 -0.86 0.78 -3.82
C VAL A 75 -0.48 0.17 -2.47
N GLY A 76 -0.79 -1.10 -2.25
CA GLY A 76 -0.40 -1.86 -1.06
C GLY A 76 1.10 -1.96 -0.86
N ILE A 77 1.86 -2.33 -1.90
CA ILE A 77 3.34 -2.36 -1.87
C ILE A 77 3.89 -1.01 -1.42
N LEU A 78 3.44 0.08 -2.05
CA LEU A 78 3.89 1.44 -1.76
C LEU A 78 3.52 1.87 -0.33
N ALA A 79 2.29 1.60 0.09
CA ALA A 79 1.77 1.98 1.40
C ALA A 79 2.46 1.22 2.54
N VAL A 80 2.74 -0.07 2.37
CA VAL A 80 3.43 -0.90 3.36
C VAL A 80 4.89 -0.48 3.46
N ALA A 81 5.57 -0.19 2.35
CA ALA A 81 6.97 0.24 2.35
C ALA A 81 7.14 1.52 3.17
N ALA A 82 6.27 2.49 2.89
CA ALA A 82 6.24 3.77 3.61
C ALA A 82 5.94 3.60 5.11
N THR A 83 5.02 2.70 5.45
CA THR A 83 4.60 2.48 6.83
C THR A 83 5.70 1.81 7.64
N ILE A 84 6.31 0.74 7.11
CA ILE A 84 7.45 0.05 7.75
C ILE A 84 8.60 1.04 7.96
N THR A 85 9.03 1.72 6.90
CA THR A 85 10.14 2.68 7.00
C THR A 85 9.82 3.82 7.96
N GLY A 86 8.63 4.42 7.88
CA GLY A 86 8.23 5.53 8.75
C GLY A 86 8.19 5.12 10.22
N CYS A 87 7.66 3.93 10.52
CA CYS A 87 7.65 3.38 11.88
C CYS A 87 9.08 3.11 12.39
N LEU A 88 9.94 2.48 11.58
CA LEU A 88 11.34 2.24 11.99
C LEU A 88 12.10 3.56 12.24
N ALA A 89 11.96 4.52 11.32
CA ALA A 89 12.58 5.84 11.44
C ALA A 89 12.10 6.62 12.66
N HIS A 90 10.86 6.39 13.12
CA HIS A 90 10.32 6.99 14.33
C HIS A 90 11.13 6.61 15.58
N PHE A 91 11.58 5.36 15.67
CA PHE A 91 12.27 4.82 16.84
C PHE A 91 13.79 4.96 16.77
N VAL A 92 14.35 5.15 15.58
CA VAL A 92 15.81 5.22 15.37
C VAL A 92 16.33 6.64 15.59
N MET A 93 17.36 6.76 16.44
CA MET A 93 18.05 8.02 16.80
C MET A 93 17.09 9.20 17.11
N PRO A 94 16.34 9.16 18.24
CA PRO A 94 15.36 10.20 18.58
C PRO A 94 15.91 11.63 18.58
N ALA A 95 17.16 11.82 19.03
CA ALA A 95 17.85 13.11 19.05
C ALA A 95 18.08 13.71 17.64
N ARG A 96 17.95 12.91 16.58
CA ARG A 96 18.23 13.29 15.18
C ARG A 96 17.07 12.97 14.25
N ARG A 97 15.85 12.86 14.79
CA ARG A 97 14.65 12.44 14.05
C ARG A 97 14.48 13.12 12.70
N ARG A 98 14.69 14.45 12.59
CA ARG A 98 14.58 15.17 11.31
C ARG A 98 15.53 14.65 10.22
N SER A 99 16.78 14.33 10.58
CA SER A 99 17.78 13.83 9.63
C SER A 99 17.51 12.39 9.23
N VAL A 100 17.12 11.54 10.19
CA VAL A 100 16.69 10.16 9.91
C VAL A 100 15.44 10.15 9.04
N THR A 101 14.46 11.02 9.32
CA THR A 101 13.22 11.15 8.55
C THR A 101 13.52 11.55 7.10
N LEU A 102 14.40 12.54 6.89
CA LEU A 102 14.81 12.94 5.55
C LEU A 102 15.50 11.77 4.80
N GLY A 103 16.43 11.09 5.46
CA GLY A 103 17.08 9.91 4.91
C GLY A 103 16.07 8.82 4.54
N ALA A 104 15.14 8.50 5.44
CA ALA A 104 14.09 7.51 5.26
C ALA A 104 13.17 7.83 4.07
N TRP A 105 12.75 9.08 3.97
CA TRP A 105 11.98 9.59 2.85
C TRP A 105 12.73 9.45 1.52
N LEU A 106 14.01 9.87 1.47
CA LEU A 106 14.87 9.71 0.29
C LEU A 106 15.07 8.24 -0.06
N GLY A 107 15.26 7.37 0.94
CA GLY A 107 15.43 5.94 0.76
C GLY A 107 14.21 5.28 0.13
N VAL A 108 13.00 5.55 0.63
CA VAL A 108 11.75 5.04 0.04
C VAL A 108 11.56 5.61 -1.36
N ALA A 109 11.71 6.92 -1.55
CA ALA A 109 11.54 7.56 -2.84
C ALA A 109 12.50 6.97 -3.90
N LEU A 110 13.77 6.77 -3.55
CA LEU A 110 14.75 6.17 -4.44
C LEU A 110 14.39 4.73 -4.80
N GLY A 111 14.03 3.90 -3.81
CA GLY A 111 13.65 2.51 -4.02
C GLY A 111 12.44 2.40 -4.96
N LEU A 112 11.39 3.17 -4.67
CA LEU A 112 10.18 3.21 -5.50
C LEU A 112 10.47 3.72 -6.91
N LEU A 113 11.25 4.79 -7.08
CA LEU A 113 11.59 5.32 -8.40
C LEU A 113 12.37 4.32 -9.25
N ILE A 114 13.30 3.57 -8.65
CA ILE A 114 14.04 2.50 -9.33
C ILE A 114 13.07 1.40 -9.78
N SER A 115 12.20 0.93 -8.88
CA SER A 115 11.24 -0.13 -9.20
C SER A 115 10.22 0.29 -10.25
N ILE A 116 9.70 1.51 -10.16
CA ILE A 116 8.79 2.10 -11.15
C ILE A 116 9.52 2.21 -12.49
N GLY A 117 10.71 2.81 -12.53
CA GLY A 117 11.48 3.02 -13.76
C GLY A 117 11.78 1.70 -14.48
N GLN A 118 12.26 0.69 -13.76
CA GLN A 118 12.57 -0.62 -14.35
C GLN A 118 11.31 -1.32 -14.87
N SER A 119 10.23 -1.32 -14.09
CA SER A 119 8.99 -2.03 -14.46
C SER A 119 8.31 -1.37 -15.67
N PHE A 120 8.29 -0.03 -15.71
CA PHE A 120 7.73 0.72 -16.84
C PHE A 120 8.60 0.66 -18.09
N TRP A 121 9.91 0.49 -17.94
CA TRP A 121 10.79 0.22 -19.08
C TRP A 121 10.39 -1.06 -19.81
N GLU A 122 10.09 -2.14 -19.08
CA GLU A 122 9.65 -3.40 -19.67
C GLU A 122 8.24 -3.32 -20.26
N ILE A 123 7.30 -2.66 -19.57
CA ILE A 123 5.96 -2.42 -20.15
C ILE A 123 6.05 -1.60 -21.44
N ALA A 124 6.87 -0.55 -21.47
CA ALA A 124 7.00 0.32 -22.63
C ALA A 124 7.44 -0.45 -23.88
N LYS A 125 8.40 -1.38 -23.73
CA LYS A 125 8.85 -2.25 -24.83
C LYS A 125 7.72 -3.14 -25.33
N GLY A 126 7.00 -3.82 -24.44
CA GLY A 126 5.95 -4.76 -24.84
C GLY A 126 4.73 -4.09 -25.47
N LEU A 127 4.39 -2.89 -25.01
CA LEU A 127 3.35 -2.04 -25.62
C LEU A 127 3.83 -1.33 -26.90
N GLY A 128 5.14 -1.32 -27.18
CA GLY A 128 5.77 -0.57 -28.28
C GLY A 128 5.57 0.94 -28.19
N ILE A 129 5.63 1.50 -26.98
CA ILE A 129 5.56 2.94 -26.75
C ILE A 129 6.69 3.62 -27.53
N GLY A 130 6.33 4.54 -28.43
CA GLY A 130 7.28 5.23 -29.33
C GLY A 130 7.56 4.53 -30.66
N ALA A 131 7.04 3.31 -30.87
CA ALA A 131 7.25 2.51 -32.09
C ALA A 131 5.94 2.10 -32.79
N GLY A 132 4.84 2.83 -32.55
CA GLY A 132 3.54 2.57 -33.19
C GLY A 132 2.46 2.00 -32.28
N SER A 133 2.61 2.11 -30.95
CA SER A 133 1.58 1.72 -29.97
C SER A 133 0.20 2.35 -30.24
N SER A 134 -0.87 1.58 -30.06
CA SER A 134 -2.25 2.08 -30.13
C SER A 134 -2.52 3.17 -29.10
N SER A 135 -3.50 4.04 -29.36
CA SER A 135 -3.90 5.11 -28.42
C SER A 135 -4.32 4.55 -27.06
N THR A 136 -5.00 3.40 -27.04
CA THR A 136 -5.40 2.69 -25.82
C THR A 136 -4.19 2.24 -25.00
N ALA A 137 -3.15 1.68 -25.64
CA ALA A 137 -1.91 1.29 -24.97
C ALA A 137 -1.18 2.49 -24.37
N GLN A 138 -1.18 3.65 -25.05
CA GLN A 138 -0.60 4.88 -24.53
C GLN A 138 -1.37 5.42 -23.32
N LEU A 139 -2.70 5.42 -23.38
CA LEU A 139 -3.56 5.84 -22.25
C LEU A 139 -3.34 4.94 -21.03
N TYR A 140 -3.30 3.63 -21.22
CA TYR A 140 -2.99 2.66 -20.16
C TYR A 140 -1.61 2.94 -19.55
N PHE A 141 -0.58 3.07 -20.37
CA PHE A 141 0.79 3.32 -19.92
C PHE A 141 0.91 4.60 -19.09
N TRP A 142 0.46 5.73 -19.64
CA TRP A 142 0.59 7.02 -18.97
C TRP A 142 -0.34 7.16 -17.78
N GLY A 143 -1.56 6.60 -17.85
CA GLY A 143 -2.49 6.57 -16.74
C GLY A 143 -1.95 5.78 -15.55
N LEU A 144 -1.42 4.57 -15.80
CA LEU A 144 -0.81 3.74 -14.76
C LEU A 144 0.44 4.42 -14.17
N LEU A 145 1.29 5.01 -15.01
CA LEU A 145 2.50 5.71 -14.55
C LEU A 145 2.16 6.90 -13.67
N ALA A 146 1.24 7.76 -14.13
CA ALA A 146 0.83 8.95 -13.39
C ALA A 146 0.19 8.57 -12.04
N GLY A 147 -0.68 7.56 -12.04
CA GLY A 147 -1.28 7.04 -10.81
C GLY A 147 -0.21 6.54 -9.83
N LEU A 148 0.74 5.74 -10.31
CA LEU A 148 1.77 5.16 -9.46
C LEU A 148 2.76 6.21 -8.92
N VAL A 149 3.10 7.23 -9.72
CA VAL A 149 3.90 8.38 -9.25
C VAL A 149 3.15 9.17 -8.18
N LEU A 150 1.85 9.40 -8.36
CA LEU A 150 1.02 10.07 -7.35
C LEU A 150 0.96 9.26 -6.04
N PHE A 151 0.77 7.94 -6.13
CA PHE A 151 0.79 7.06 -4.97
C PHE A 151 2.18 6.98 -4.33
N ALA A 152 3.26 7.06 -5.10
CA ALA A 152 4.62 7.11 -4.56
C ALA A 152 4.84 8.40 -3.76
N ALA A 153 4.34 9.54 -4.24
CA ALA A 153 4.36 10.79 -3.49
C ALA A 153 3.55 10.69 -2.18
N LEU A 154 2.37 10.05 -2.22
CA LEU A 154 1.55 9.80 -1.05
C LEU A 154 2.25 8.85 -0.04
N ALA A 155 2.90 7.79 -0.52
CA ALA A 155 3.72 6.90 0.30
C ALA A 155 4.88 7.66 0.97
N ALA A 156 5.50 8.61 0.26
CA ALA A 156 6.52 9.47 0.83
C ALA A 156 5.95 10.35 1.97
N LEU A 157 4.74 10.90 1.81
CA LEU A 157 4.03 11.62 2.89
C LEU A 157 3.73 10.71 4.09
N VAL A 158 3.24 9.49 3.85
CA VAL A 158 2.98 8.49 4.90
C VAL A 158 4.25 8.21 5.72
N THR A 159 5.39 8.04 5.03
CA THR A 159 6.70 7.84 5.67
C THR A 159 7.04 9.00 6.59
N MET A 160 6.90 10.24 6.10
CA MET A 160 7.19 11.45 6.88
C MET A 160 6.29 11.56 8.11
N VAL A 161 4.99 11.30 7.97
CA VAL A 161 4.03 11.42 9.07
C VAL A 161 4.34 10.41 10.17
N PHE A 162 4.55 9.13 9.84
CA PHE A 162 4.92 8.12 10.84
C PHE A 162 6.26 8.44 11.51
N ALA A 163 7.28 8.81 10.72
CA ALA A 163 8.60 9.17 11.25
C ALA A 163 8.56 10.41 12.15
N SER A 164 7.69 11.39 11.84
CA SER A 164 7.52 12.61 12.64
C SER A 164 6.95 12.33 14.03
N GLY A 165 6.14 11.27 14.15
CA GLY A 165 5.51 10.85 15.39
C GLY A 165 4.33 11.71 15.85
N THR A 166 3.72 12.49 14.97
CA THR A 166 2.52 13.27 15.28
C THR A 166 1.31 12.34 15.49
N PRO A 167 0.78 12.19 16.72
CA PRO A 167 -0.21 11.15 17.01
C PRO A 167 -1.49 11.28 16.16
N THR A 168 -1.96 12.52 16.04
CA THR A 168 -3.13 12.94 15.27
C THR A 168 -3.05 12.47 13.81
N TRP A 169 -1.99 12.83 13.08
CA TRP A 169 -1.85 12.48 11.68
C TRP A 169 -1.48 11.00 11.47
N SER A 170 -0.78 10.38 12.42
CA SER A 170 -0.48 8.95 12.34
C SER A 170 -1.74 8.08 12.40
N ALA A 171 -2.77 8.47 13.16
CA ALA A 171 -4.08 7.79 13.14
C ALA A 171 -4.66 7.78 11.72
N LEU A 172 -4.69 8.96 11.08
CA LEU A 172 -5.16 9.10 9.70
C LEU A 172 -4.38 8.24 8.70
N MET A 173 -3.05 8.18 8.85
CA MET A 173 -2.22 7.35 7.97
C MET A 173 -2.52 5.85 8.14
N TRP A 174 -2.85 5.39 9.35
CA TRP A 174 -3.28 3.99 9.54
C TRP A 174 -4.55 3.68 8.76
N ALA A 175 -5.54 4.58 8.74
CA ALA A 175 -6.75 4.40 7.95
C ALA A 175 -6.49 4.37 6.44
N LEU A 176 -5.62 5.26 5.97
CA LEU A 176 -5.22 5.32 4.57
C LEU A 176 -4.48 4.04 4.10
N VAL A 177 -3.64 3.48 4.97
CA VAL A 177 -2.80 2.31 4.66
C VAL A 177 -3.52 0.98 4.89
N ALA A 178 -4.48 0.92 5.81
CA ALA A 178 -5.08 -0.35 6.26
C ALA A 178 -5.64 -1.20 5.12
N VAL A 179 -6.39 -0.60 4.19
CA VAL A 179 -6.99 -1.31 3.05
C VAL A 179 -5.93 -1.75 2.04
N PRO A 180 -5.05 -0.88 1.51
CA PRO A 180 -3.97 -1.31 0.63
C PRO A 180 -3.03 -2.35 1.25
N ALA A 181 -2.65 -2.19 2.52
CA ALA A 181 -1.79 -3.14 3.22
C ALA A 181 -2.45 -4.51 3.37
N THR A 182 -3.76 -4.54 3.68
CA THR A 182 -4.52 -5.78 3.72
C THR A 182 -4.58 -6.43 2.34
N SER A 183 -4.82 -5.65 1.27
CA SER A 183 -4.80 -6.17 -0.10
C SER A 183 -3.45 -6.77 -0.48
N TRP A 184 -2.36 -6.13 -0.09
CA TRP A 184 -1.02 -6.67 -0.30
C TRP A 184 -0.81 -7.98 0.48
N ILE A 185 -1.21 -8.06 1.75
CA ILE A 185 -1.13 -9.33 2.52
C ILE A 185 -1.97 -10.43 1.86
N LEU A 186 -3.18 -10.10 1.42
CA LEU A 186 -4.11 -11.03 0.79
C LEU A 186 -3.58 -11.59 -0.54
N SER A 187 -2.88 -10.78 -1.31
CA SER A 187 -2.31 -11.23 -2.59
C SER A 187 -1.24 -12.31 -2.42
N TRP A 188 -0.73 -12.54 -1.20
CA TRP A 188 0.22 -13.62 -0.89
C TRP A 188 -0.45 -14.99 -0.90
N THR A 189 -1.75 -15.05 -0.63
CA THR A 189 -2.51 -16.30 -0.52
C THR A 189 -3.44 -16.53 -1.71
N SER A 190 -3.53 -15.57 -2.63
CA SER A 190 -4.36 -15.70 -3.83
C SER A 190 -3.67 -16.61 -4.86
N PRO A 191 -4.30 -17.74 -5.27
CA PRO A 191 -3.71 -18.64 -6.27
C PRO A 191 -3.49 -17.97 -7.64
N SER A 192 -4.21 -16.89 -7.92
CA SER A 192 -4.09 -16.08 -9.14
C SER A 192 -3.45 -14.72 -8.89
N GLY A 193 -2.97 -14.46 -7.67
CA GLY A 193 -2.28 -13.23 -7.33
C GLY A 193 -0.86 -13.19 -7.91
N PRO A 194 -0.25 -12.00 -8.03
CA PRO A 194 1.11 -11.87 -8.57
C PRO A 194 2.19 -12.60 -7.74
N PHE A 195 1.85 -12.99 -6.52
CA PHE A 195 2.77 -13.67 -5.60
C PHE A 195 2.55 -15.20 -5.54
N SER A 196 1.68 -15.75 -6.41
CA SER A 196 1.47 -17.19 -6.55
C SER A 196 2.68 -17.84 -7.24
N GLY A 197 3.79 -17.92 -6.52
CA GLY A 197 5.05 -18.50 -7.00
C GLY A 197 5.29 -19.90 -6.44
N PRO A 198 6.20 -20.67 -7.07
CA PRO A 198 6.54 -22.03 -6.66
C PRO A 198 7.19 -22.11 -5.27
N PHE A 199 7.60 -20.97 -4.70
CA PHE A 199 8.23 -20.90 -3.39
C PHE A 199 7.25 -20.55 -2.26
N LEU A 200 6.46 -19.49 -2.43
CA LEU A 200 5.60 -18.97 -1.36
C LEU A 200 4.40 -19.86 -1.06
N MET A 201 3.75 -20.40 -2.10
CA MET A 201 2.56 -21.24 -1.91
C MET A 201 2.86 -22.52 -1.13
N PRO A 202 3.88 -23.33 -1.47
CA PRO A 202 4.23 -24.49 -0.65
C PRO A 202 4.65 -24.13 0.78
N LEU A 203 5.34 -22.99 0.97
CA LEU A 203 5.70 -22.52 2.29
C LEU A 203 4.46 -22.18 3.12
N ILE A 204 3.50 -21.44 2.57
CA ILE A 204 2.25 -21.09 3.26
C ILE A 204 1.44 -22.34 3.58
N GLU A 205 1.29 -23.25 2.62
CA GLU A 205 0.60 -24.53 2.81
C GLU A 205 1.27 -25.40 3.89
N SER A 206 2.60 -25.35 4.01
CA SER A 206 3.32 -26.07 5.08
C SER A 206 2.98 -25.57 6.49
N PHE A 207 2.61 -24.29 6.63
CA PHE A 207 2.21 -23.71 7.92
C PHE A 207 0.69 -23.74 8.16
N THR A 208 -0.10 -23.69 7.09
CA THR A 208 -1.56 -23.52 7.18
C THR A 208 -2.36 -24.77 6.83
N GLY A 209 -1.69 -25.81 6.31
CA GLY A 209 -2.33 -26.96 5.68
C GLY A 209 -2.79 -26.64 4.24
N PRO A 210 -3.48 -27.59 3.58
CA PRO A 210 -4.05 -27.35 2.26
C PRO A 210 -4.97 -26.14 2.31
N LEU A 211 -4.68 -25.13 1.47
CA LEU A 211 -5.59 -24.01 1.35
C LEU A 211 -6.91 -24.52 0.75
N PRO A 212 -8.06 -24.14 1.35
CA PRO A 212 -9.38 -24.52 0.84
C PRO A 212 -9.52 -24.06 -0.60
N ASP A 213 -10.12 -24.91 -1.43
CA ASP A 213 -10.43 -24.56 -2.81
C ASP A 213 -11.31 -23.28 -2.81
N PRO A 214 -10.89 -22.19 -3.48
CA PRO A 214 -11.68 -20.97 -3.60
C PRO A 214 -13.10 -21.21 -4.13
N PHE A 215 -13.31 -22.32 -4.84
CA PHE A 215 -14.58 -22.72 -5.43
C PHE A 215 -15.39 -23.69 -4.57
N SER A 216 -14.86 -24.22 -3.45
CA SER A 216 -15.61 -25.16 -2.61
C SER A 216 -16.73 -24.49 -1.79
N GLY A 217 -16.80 -23.16 -1.77
CA GLY A 217 -17.80 -22.41 -0.99
C GLY A 217 -17.55 -22.45 0.52
N ASP A 218 -16.49 -23.13 0.98
CA ASP A 218 -16.10 -23.15 2.38
C ASP A 218 -15.46 -21.81 2.75
N SER A 219 -16.27 -20.92 3.33
CA SER A 219 -15.79 -19.67 3.89
C SER A 219 -14.89 -19.97 5.09
N THR A 220 -13.61 -20.16 4.84
CA THR A 220 -12.67 -20.48 5.91
C THR A 220 -12.41 -19.28 6.79
N PHE A 221 -12.05 -19.56 8.04
CA PHE A 221 -11.70 -18.59 9.05
C PHE A 221 -10.75 -17.49 8.53
N LEU A 222 -9.80 -17.86 7.65
CA LEU A 222 -8.89 -16.93 6.98
C LEU A 222 -9.62 -15.83 6.19
N ASN A 223 -10.62 -16.17 5.38
CA ASN A 223 -11.39 -15.18 4.62
C ASN A 223 -12.12 -14.18 5.54
N TYR A 224 -12.61 -14.64 6.70
CA TYR A 224 -13.19 -13.74 7.71
C TYR A 224 -12.14 -12.84 8.34
N VAL A 225 -11.00 -13.39 8.76
CA VAL A 225 -9.90 -12.60 9.34
C VAL A 225 -9.45 -11.52 8.37
N TYR A 226 -9.25 -11.87 7.10
CA TYR A 226 -8.79 -10.91 6.09
C TYR A 226 -9.81 -9.81 5.80
N ARG A 227 -11.10 -10.15 5.73
CA ARG A 227 -12.16 -9.15 5.52
C ARG A 227 -12.20 -8.11 6.64
N PHE A 228 -11.92 -8.51 7.88
CA PHE A 228 -11.93 -7.60 9.03
C PHE A 228 -10.55 -7.03 9.38
N LEU A 229 -9.48 -7.45 8.72
CA LEU A 229 -8.13 -6.95 9.00
C LEU A 229 -8.01 -5.42 8.87
N PRO A 230 -8.58 -4.74 7.86
CA PRO A 230 -8.55 -3.28 7.79
C PRO A 230 -9.26 -2.65 8.99
N ALA A 231 -10.40 -3.22 9.40
CA ALA A 231 -11.16 -2.75 10.57
C ALA A 231 -10.38 -2.92 11.87
N ILE A 232 -9.63 -4.01 12.03
CA ILE A 232 -8.79 -4.26 13.19
C ILE A 232 -7.67 -3.21 13.26
N ILE A 233 -6.97 -2.96 12.14
CA ILE A 233 -5.89 -1.97 12.06
C ILE A 233 -6.42 -0.58 12.43
N VAL A 234 -7.51 -0.13 11.78
CA VAL A 234 -8.10 1.19 12.02
C VAL A 234 -8.66 1.30 13.43
N GLY A 235 -9.39 0.29 13.90
CA GLY A 235 -9.99 0.29 15.23
C GLY A 235 -8.93 0.37 16.33
N LEU A 236 -7.85 -0.40 16.22
CA LEU A 236 -6.72 -0.34 17.16
C LEU A 236 -5.99 1.01 17.09
N ALA A 237 -5.75 1.56 15.89
CA ALA A 237 -5.15 2.88 15.73
C ALA A 237 -5.99 3.96 16.41
N LEU A 238 -7.30 3.99 16.15
CA LEU A 238 -8.24 4.93 16.78
C LEU A 238 -8.28 4.78 18.30
N ALA A 239 -8.30 3.55 18.83
CA ALA A 239 -8.21 3.30 20.27
C ALA A 239 -6.87 3.77 20.87
N TRP A 240 -5.77 3.61 20.14
CA TRP A 240 -4.44 3.99 20.57
C TRP A 240 -4.27 5.51 20.64
N TYR A 241 -4.78 6.23 19.64
CA TYR A 241 -4.69 7.68 19.59
C TYR A 241 -5.81 8.39 20.38
N GLY A 242 -6.91 7.69 20.67
CA GLY A 242 -8.02 8.17 21.50
C GLY A 242 -8.84 9.30 20.86
N TRP A 243 -9.90 9.73 21.55
CA TRP A 243 -10.88 10.70 21.04
C TRP A 243 -10.77 12.12 21.63
N LYS A 244 -9.86 12.36 22.58
CA LYS A 244 -9.64 13.67 23.24
C LYS A 244 -8.31 14.29 22.80
N PRO A 245 -8.26 15.60 22.46
CA PRO A 245 -9.35 16.59 22.47
C PRO A 245 -10.37 16.39 21.35
N LEU A 246 -11.50 17.11 21.37
CA LEU A 246 -12.64 16.96 20.44
C LEU A 246 -12.25 16.97 18.96
N GLY A 247 -11.18 17.68 18.59
CA GLY A 247 -10.63 17.66 17.23
C GLY A 247 -10.19 16.28 16.73
N ARG A 248 -9.88 15.33 17.63
CA ARG A 248 -9.60 13.93 17.25
C ARG A 248 -10.85 13.19 16.80
N LEU A 249 -12.05 13.65 17.16
CA LEU A 249 -13.30 13.08 16.66
C LEU A 249 -13.43 13.30 15.15
N ALA A 250 -12.97 14.42 14.61
CA ALA A 250 -12.95 14.64 13.17
C ALA A 250 -12.10 13.57 12.46
N ILE A 251 -10.97 13.17 13.06
CA ILE A 251 -10.10 12.11 12.51
C ILE A 251 -10.77 10.75 12.61
N TRP A 252 -11.45 10.46 13.71
CA TRP A 252 -12.27 9.23 13.80
C TRP A 252 -13.29 9.15 12.66
N VAL A 253 -14.02 10.25 12.40
CA VAL A 253 -15.00 10.30 11.33
C VAL A 253 -14.34 10.12 9.97
N VAL A 254 -13.22 10.81 9.72
CA VAL A 254 -12.48 10.71 8.46
C VAL A 254 -11.91 9.30 8.28
N ASP A 255 -11.35 8.67 9.31
CA ASP A 255 -10.77 7.33 9.24
C ASP A 255 -11.81 6.25 8.96
N LEU A 256 -12.97 6.34 9.61
CA LEU A 256 -14.10 5.45 9.35
C LEU A 256 -14.68 5.68 7.95
N ALA A 257 -14.72 6.93 7.48
CA ALA A 257 -15.12 7.25 6.12
C ALA A 257 -14.11 6.70 5.11
N LEU A 258 -12.81 6.87 5.31
CA LEU A 258 -11.76 6.31 4.45
C LEU A 258 -11.83 4.78 4.39
N LEU A 259 -12.03 4.13 5.53
CA LEU A 259 -12.22 2.68 5.61
C LEU A 259 -13.41 2.20 4.77
N PHE A 260 -14.45 3.01 4.61
CA PHE A 260 -15.57 2.73 3.72
C PHE A 260 -15.27 3.07 2.25
N PHE A 261 -14.79 4.30 1.99
CA PHE A 261 -14.68 4.85 0.64
C PHE A 261 -13.50 4.30 -0.16
N ILE A 262 -12.36 4.01 0.47
CA ILE A 262 -11.18 3.50 -0.25
C ILE A 262 -11.50 2.22 -1.04
N PRO A 263 -12.07 1.15 -0.45
CA PRO A 263 -12.38 -0.06 -1.20
C PRO A 263 -13.47 0.17 -2.25
N VAL A 264 -14.49 0.98 -1.94
CA VAL A 264 -15.55 1.35 -2.89
C VAL A 264 -14.97 2.04 -4.13
N LEU A 265 -14.09 3.02 -3.93
CA LEU A 265 -13.40 3.74 -5.01
C LEU A 265 -12.44 2.83 -5.77
N ALA A 266 -11.72 1.94 -5.07
CA ALA A 266 -10.82 0.98 -5.69
C ALA A 266 -11.59 0.03 -6.63
N THR A 267 -12.71 -0.54 -6.18
CA THR A 267 -13.57 -1.42 -6.99
C THR A 267 -14.12 -0.69 -8.21
N ALA A 268 -14.64 0.53 -8.03
CA ALA A 268 -15.16 1.34 -9.13
C ALA A 268 -14.07 1.68 -10.16
N THR A 269 -12.88 2.07 -9.69
CA THR A 269 -11.73 2.41 -10.55
C THR A 269 -11.22 1.18 -11.29
N GLN A 270 -11.07 0.04 -10.61
CA GLN A 270 -10.62 -1.20 -11.23
C GLN A 270 -11.62 -1.73 -12.24
N SER A 271 -12.92 -1.56 -11.98
CA SER A 271 -14.00 -1.92 -12.91
C SER A 271 -13.99 -1.01 -14.14
N ALA A 272 -13.85 0.30 -13.96
CA ALA A 272 -13.71 1.25 -15.06
C ALA A 272 -12.47 0.97 -15.91
N ALA A 273 -11.32 0.73 -15.27
CA ALA A 273 -10.04 0.51 -15.94
C ALA A 273 -9.93 -0.87 -16.62
N GLY A 274 -10.55 -1.91 -16.06
CA GLY A 274 -10.42 -3.29 -16.54
C GLY A 274 -11.31 -3.66 -17.72
N MET A 275 -12.27 -2.81 -18.10
CA MET A 275 -13.23 -3.08 -19.17
C MET A 275 -12.61 -2.86 -20.55
N ARG A 276 -12.00 -3.91 -21.11
CA ARG A 276 -11.40 -3.91 -22.45
C ARG A 276 -12.41 -3.59 -23.56
N VAL A 277 -13.68 -3.94 -23.35
CA VAL A 277 -14.78 -3.73 -24.31
C VAL A 277 -15.00 -2.25 -24.62
N LEU A 278 -14.61 -1.35 -23.71
CA LEU A 278 -14.83 0.09 -23.87
C LEU A 278 -13.79 0.77 -24.79
N ASN A 279 -12.81 0.03 -25.32
CA ASN A 279 -11.80 0.49 -26.29
C ASN A 279 -11.07 1.80 -25.91
N GLY A 280 -11.01 2.14 -24.62
CA GLY A 280 -10.41 3.40 -24.14
C GLY A 280 -11.30 4.64 -24.30
N ASN A 281 -12.61 4.49 -24.53
CA ASN A 281 -13.55 5.61 -24.43
C ASN A 281 -13.70 6.03 -22.96
N VAL A 282 -12.98 7.09 -22.59
CA VAL A 282 -12.94 7.63 -21.22
C VAL A 282 -14.34 7.94 -20.69
N ARG A 283 -15.25 8.41 -21.54
CA ARG A 283 -16.62 8.74 -21.12
C ARG A 283 -17.37 7.49 -20.66
N ASP A 284 -17.36 6.44 -21.48
CA ASP A 284 -18.07 5.19 -21.15
C ASP A 284 -17.42 4.51 -19.93
N MET A 285 -16.09 4.60 -19.78
CA MET A 285 -15.38 4.10 -18.60
C MET A 285 -15.79 4.85 -17.32
N LEU A 286 -15.94 6.18 -17.40
CA LEU A 286 -16.42 7.00 -16.29
C LEU A 286 -17.88 6.69 -15.95
N ASP A 287 -18.73 6.53 -16.96
CA ASP A 287 -20.14 6.20 -16.76
C ASP A 287 -20.27 4.84 -16.05
N TYR A 288 -19.56 3.80 -16.54
CA TYR A 288 -19.53 2.48 -15.90
C TYR A 288 -18.93 2.51 -14.49
N GLY A 289 -17.81 3.21 -14.30
CA GLY A 289 -17.21 3.40 -12.97
C GLY A 289 -18.17 4.10 -12.01
N SER A 290 -18.92 5.09 -12.47
CA SER A 290 -19.92 5.79 -11.66
C SER A 290 -21.11 4.91 -11.28
N GLU A 291 -21.51 3.98 -12.16
CA GLU A 291 -22.55 2.99 -11.90
C GLU A 291 -22.09 2.01 -10.82
N VAL A 292 -20.89 1.44 -10.97
CA VAL A 292 -20.29 0.54 -9.97
C VAL A 292 -20.14 1.27 -8.63
N PHE A 293 -19.67 2.53 -8.63
CA PHE A 293 -19.57 3.33 -7.42
C PHE A 293 -20.93 3.49 -6.72
N ARG A 294 -21.99 3.86 -7.46
CA ARG A 294 -23.34 3.99 -6.90
C ARG A 294 -23.88 2.66 -6.38
N ALA A 295 -23.61 1.57 -7.07
CA ALA A 295 -23.98 0.23 -6.61
C ALA A 295 -23.28 -0.14 -5.30
N GLN A 296 -22.00 0.23 -5.15
CA GLN A 296 -21.24 0.02 -3.93
C GLN A 296 -21.64 0.98 -2.78
N MET A 297 -22.26 2.13 -3.07
CA MET A 297 -22.71 3.07 -2.03
C MET A 297 -24.01 2.65 -1.30
N ARG A 298 -24.61 1.51 -1.66
CA ARG A 298 -25.87 1.05 -1.09
C ARG A 298 -25.73 0.64 0.38
N LEU A 299 -26.82 0.79 1.15
CA LEU A 299 -26.86 0.45 2.59
C LEU A 299 -26.79 -1.06 2.87
N ASP A 300 -27.03 -1.89 1.87
CA ASP A 300 -26.85 -3.34 1.93
C ASP A 300 -25.39 -3.76 1.67
N ASN A 301 -24.45 -2.80 1.47
CA ASN A 301 -23.06 -3.12 1.20
C ASN A 301 -22.40 -3.81 2.41
N PRO A 302 -21.81 -5.02 2.22
CA PRO A 302 -21.05 -5.73 3.23
C PRO A 302 -19.92 -4.93 3.91
N GLN A 303 -19.44 -3.85 3.29
CA GLN A 303 -18.41 -2.94 3.79
C GLN A 303 -18.86 -2.15 5.02
N LEU A 304 -20.15 -1.88 5.20
CA LEU A 304 -20.65 -1.21 6.40
C LEU A 304 -20.39 -2.02 7.67
N TRP A 305 -20.39 -3.36 7.57
CA TRP A 305 -20.01 -4.23 8.69
C TRP A 305 -18.54 -4.07 9.07
N VAL A 306 -17.66 -3.84 8.10
CA VAL A 306 -16.23 -3.60 8.34
C VAL A 306 -16.05 -2.30 9.12
N VAL A 307 -16.76 -1.24 8.73
CA VAL A 307 -16.75 0.06 9.45
C VAL A 307 -17.31 -0.09 10.87
N GLY A 308 -18.44 -0.80 11.02
CA GLY A 308 -19.05 -1.09 12.32
C GLY A 308 -18.10 -1.84 13.24
N THR A 309 -17.41 -2.87 12.74
CA THR A 309 -16.40 -3.62 13.49
C THR A 309 -15.24 -2.72 13.93
N ALA A 310 -14.75 -1.83 13.05
CA ALA A 310 -13.67 -0.90 13.41
C ALA A 310 -14.10 0.02 14.57
N LEU A 311 -15.32 0.55 14.52
CA LEU A 311 -15.89 1.38 15.57
C LEU A 311 -16.02 0.62 16.89
N LEU A 312 -16.52 -0.63 16.85
CA LEU A 312 -16.65 -1.49 18.02
C LEU A 312 -15.30 -1.76 18.68
N ILE A 313 -14.27 -2.10 17.89
CA ILE A 313 -12.90 -2.29 18.39
C ILE A 313 -12.37 -0.99 19.00
N ALA A 314 -12.52 0.14 18.29
CA ALA A 314 -12.01 1.42 18.75
C ALA A 314 -12.60 1.84 20.10
N VAL A 315 -13.92 1.71 20.24
CA VAL A 315 -14.64 2.05 21.48
C VAL A 315 -14.32 1.04 22.58
N GLY A 316 -14.40 -0.26 22.30
CA GLY A 316 -14.17 -1.32 23.28
C GLY A 316 -12.76 -1.27 23.88
N VAL A 317 -11.72 -1.23 23.04
CA VAL A 317 -10.33 -1.13 23.48
C VAL A 317 -10.06 0.21 24.17
N GLY A 318 -10.65 1.30 23.67
CA GLY A 318 -10.56 2.63 24.29
C GLY A 318 -11.11 2.67 25.72
N ILE A 319 -12.25 2.01 25.98
CA ILE A 319 -12.87 1.91 27.31
C ILE A 319 -11.96 1.13 28.27
N VAL A 320 -11.48 -0.05 27.86
CA VAL A 320 -10.62 -0.91 28.69
C VAL A 320 -9.31 -0.23 29.07
N ARG A 321 -8.70 0.52 28.14
CA ARG A 321 -7.49 1.28 28.42
C ARG A 321 -7.74 2.40 29.44
N ARG A 322 -8.91 3.04 29.37
CA ARG A 322 -9.29 4.12 30.30
C ARG A 322 -9.63 3.60 31.70
N SER A 323 -10.19 2.40 31.83
CA SER A 323 -10.44 1.83 33.16
C SER A 323 -9.13 1.47 33.87
N ARG A 324 -8.15 0.89 33.16
CA ARG A 324 -6.84 0.53 33.73
C ARG A 324 -5.99 1.72 34.16
N THR A 325 -6.10 2.84 33.45
CA THR A 325 -5.35 4.08 33.80
C THR A 325 -5.95 4.84 34.97
N ARG A 326 -7.18 4.51 35.40
CA ARG A 326 -7.82 5.10 36.59
C ARG A 326 -7.60 4.29 37.86
N SER A 327 -7.20 3.02 37.73
CA SER A 327 -6.95 2.11 38.85
C SER A 327 -5.48 2.08 39.31
N LEU A 328 -4.60 2.79 38.60
CA LEU A 328 -3.19 3.00 38.94
C LEU A 328 -3.01 4.44 39.43
#